data_AF-A0AAV1GAE8-F1
#
_entry.id   AF-A0AAV1GAE8-F1
#
_cell.length_a   1.000
_cell.length_b   1.000
_cell.length_c   1.000
_cell.angle_alpha   90.00
_cell.angle_beta   90.00
_cell.angle_gamma   90.00
#
_symmetry.space_group_name_H-M   'P 1'
#
loop_
_entity.id
_entity.type
_entity.pdbx_description
1 polymer ?
#
loop_
_entity_poly.entity_id
_entity_poly.type
_entity_poly.pdbx_seq_one_letter_code
_entity_poly.pdbx_strand_id
1 'polypeptide(L)'
;MGPKISGKGQQSHRMVILAAIFVLMTLLILYGSNNVTDDVYAPFHVATNHALMTTDLKKWAGREGYVPVSGNKNMSLHCHDCALVTSSSHVLGTGAGEEIDRSECVIRMNDAPTMGFESDVGNHTTLRVVAHSSVFRVVRRPNEFLQRTDSNPVIIFWGPPNKIGKEAKGTLQKSHSWLSTGWFTMVIAIEMCDNIKVYGMVPPNYCLKKPGSKKMPYHYYKPRGPDECLTYLQNESGRRGNHHRFITEKQVFARWAKQYNITFTHPKW
;
A
#
# COMPACT_ATOMS: atom_id res chain seq x y z
N MET A 1 65.43 -14.40 55.27
CA MET A 1 64.56 -13.61 54.37
C MET A 1 64.35 -14.41 53.08
N GLY A 2 63.32 -15.26 53.04
CA GLY A 2 62.93 -15.99 51.84
C GLY A 2 61.78 -15.25 51.15
N PRO A 3 61.82 -15.00 49.84
CA PRO A 3 60.75 -14.31 49.15
C PRO A 3 59.49 -15.18 49.09
N LYS A 4 58.35 -14.54 49.38
CA LYS A 4 57.00 -15.07 49.25
C LYS A 4 56.80 -15.63 47.83
N ILE A 5 56.62 -16.94 47.71
CA ILE A 5 55.96 -17.54 46.54
C ILE A 5 54.45 -17.42 46.78
N SER A 6 53.92 -16.21 46.58
CA SER A 6 52.48 -15.94 46.56
C SER A 6 52.11 -15.53 45.14
N GLY A 7 51.25 -16.31 44.48
CA GLY A 7 50.53 -15.83 43.29
C GLY A 7 50.35 -16.78 42.12
N LYS A 8 51.09 -17.90 41.99
CA LYS A 8 50.95 -18.77 40.79
C LYS A 8 49.75 -19.71 40.80
N GLY A 9 49.34 -20.23 41.97
CA GLY A 9 48.17 -21.11 42.09
C GLY A 9 46.85 -20.38 41.82
N GLN A 10 46.65 -19.22 42.43
CA GLN A 10 45.38 -18.49 42.38
C GLN A 10 45.11 -17.85 41.02
N GLN A 11 46.16 -17.48 40.27
CA GLN A 11 46.04 -16.92 38.92
C GLN A 11 45.78 -18.03 37.87
N SER A 12 46.39 -19.21 38.05
CA SER A 12 46.11 -20.39 37.23
C SER A 12 44.67 -20.87 37.43
N HIS A 13 44.20 -20.96 38.69
CA HIS A 13 42.80 -21.30 38.98
C HIS A 13 41.82 -20.27 38.41
N ARG A 14 42.13 -18.97 38.47
CA ARG A 14 41.30 -17.93 37.82
C ARG A 14 41.26 -18.07 36.31
N MET A 15 42.38 -18.40 35.66
CA MET A 15 42.42 -18.62 34.21
C MET A 15 41.66 -19.90 33.81
N VAL A 16 41.74 -20.96 34.61
CA VAL A 16 40.97 -22.19 34.41
C VAL A 16 39.47 -21.95 34.63
N ILE A 17 39.09 -21.17 35.64
CA ILE A 17 37.70 -20.79 35.90
C ILE A 17 37.16 -19.91 34.76
N LEU A 18 37.94 -18.93 34.29
CA LEU A 18 37.54 -18.09 33.15
C LEU A 18 37.43 -18.89 31.85
N ALA A 19 38.34 -19.84 31.60
CA ALA A 19 38.26 -20.74 30.46
C ALA A 19 37.04 -21.68 30.57
N ALA A 20 36.74 -22.20 31.77
CA ALA A 20 35.57 -23.02 32.01
C ALA A 20 34.27 -22.23 31.83
N ILE A 21 34.20 -20.99 32.33
CA ILE A 21 33.06 -20.07 32.12
C ILE A 21 32.92 -19.74 30.63
N PHE A 22 34.01 -19.47 29.93
CA PHE A 22 33.98 -19.20 28.49
C PHE A 22 33.47 -20.41 27.70
N VAL A 23 33.94 -21.61 28.00
CA VAL A 23 33.46 -22.85 27.38
C VAL A 23 31.99 -23.09 27.72
N LEU A 24 31.57 -22.87 28.97
CA LEU A 24 30.18 -23.05 29.40
C LEU A 24 29.24 -22.04 28.73
N MET A 25 29.67 -20.77 28.60
CA MET A 25 28.91 -19.73 27.90
C MET A 25 28.86 -20.00 26.41
N THR A 26 29.94 -20.47 25.80
CA THR A 26 29.95 -20.87 24.38
C THR A 26 29.03 -22.08 24.16
N LEU A 27 29.05 -23.07 25.06
CA LEU A 27 28.13 -24.21 25.01
C LEU A 27 26.69 -23.81 25.28
N LEU A 28 26.41 -22.85 26.17
CA LEU A 28 25.07 -22.30 26.41
C LEU A 28 24.57 -21.47 25.22
N ILE A 29 25.46 -20.77 24.50
CA ILE A 29 25.11 -20.08 23.25
C ILE A 29 24.82 -21.11 22.16
N LEU A 30 25.63 -22.17 22.04
CA LEU A 30 25.40 -23.24 21.06
C LEU A 30 24.16 -24.10 21.38
N TYR A 31 23.91 -24.39 22.66
CA TYR A 31 22.73 -25.12 23.13
C TYR A 31 21.48 -24.24 23.13
N GLY A 32 21.63 -22.96 23.48
CA GLY A 32 20.59 -21.94 23.36
C GLY A 32 20.20 -21.69 21.91
N SER A 33 21.15 -21.80 20.97
CA SER A 33 20.84 -21.77 19.53
C SER A 33 19.98 -22.94 19.05
N ASN A 34 19.90 -24.03 19.83
CA ASN A 34 19.08 -25.19 19.53
C ASN A 34 17.78 -25.27 20.34
N ASN A 35 17.51 -24.32 21.26
CA ASN A 35 16.31 -24.33 22.10
C ASN A 35 15.65 -22.96 22.30
N VAL A 36 16.02 -21.95 21.50
CA VAL A 36 15.12 -20.83 21.24
C VAL A 36 14.09 -21.33 20.23
N THR A 37 12.85 -21.48 20.69
CA THR A 37 11.67 -21.47 19.83
C THR A 37 11.62 -20.10 19.15
N ASP A 38 12.25 -20.00 17.98
CA ASP A 38 12.10 -18.90 17.04
C ASP A 38 10.68 -18.94 16.46
N ASP A 39 9.71 -18.43 17.20
CA ASP A 39 8.35 -18.20 16.70
C ASP A 39 8.19 -16.81 16.06
N VAL A 40 9.30 -16.16 15.70
CA VAL A 40 9.30 -14.81 15.11
C VAL A 40 10.41 -14.72 14.05
N TYR A 41 10.00 -14.62 12.78
CA TYR A 41 10.81 -14.59 11.54
C TYR A 41 11.23 -15.94 10.96
N ALA A 42 10.25 -16.66 10.40
CA ALA A 42 10.53 -17.36 9.15
C ALA A 42 10.78 -16.31 8.05
N PRO A 43 11.92 -16.34 7.33
CA PRO A 43 11.96 -15.77 6.00
C PRO A 43 10.83 -16.46 5.23
N PHE A 44 9.97 -15.72 4.57
CA PHE A 44 9.04 -16.32 3.62
C PHE A 44 9.88 -17.04 2.54
N HIS A 45 10.14 -18.33 2.75
CA HIS A 45 10.29 -19.26 1.67
C HIS A 45 8.95 -19.22 0.96
N VAL A 46 8.90 -18.49 -0.15
CA VAL A 46 7.86 -18.72 -1.14
C VAL A 46 7.97 -20.19 -1.48
N ALA A 47 7.03 -21.00 -0.97
CA ALA A 47 6.85 -22.35 -1.43
C ALA A 47 6.74 -22.26 -2.96
N THR A 48 7.81 -22.66 -3.66
CA THR A 48 7.89 -22.70 -5.12
C THR A 48 6.98 -23.76 -5.74
N ASN A 49 6.08 -24.34 -4.93
CA ASN A 49 5.06 -25.31 -5.35
C ASN A 49 3.63 -24.80 -5.16
N HIS A 50 3.41 -23.49 -5.07
CA HIS A 50 2.20 -22.97 -5.70
C HIS A 50 2.57 -22.75 -7.15
N ALA A 51 2.09 -23.65 -8.03
CA ALA A 51 2.06 -23.40 -9.45
C ALA A 51 1.69 -21.93 -9.63
N LEU A 52 2.60 -21.15 -10.21
CA LEU A 52 2.34 -19.76 -10.55
C LEU A 52 1.10 -19.83 -11.42
N MET A 53 -0.08 -19.62 -10.84
CA MET A 53 -1.31 -19.56 -11.59
C MET A 53 -1.14 -18.32 -12.44
N THR A 54 -0.66 -18.54 -13.65
CA THR A 54 -0.61 -17.57 -14.74
C THR A 54 -2.07 -17.32 -15.05
N THR A 55 -2.66 -16.34 -14.37
CA THR A 55 -3.98 -15.87 -14.73
C THR A 55 -3.85 -15.28 -16.12
N ASP A 56 -4.29 -16.03 -17.12
CA ASP A 56 -4.34 -15.54 -18.49
C ASP A 56 -5.44 -14.48 -18.57
N LEU A 57 -5.01 -13.21 -18.52
CA LEU A 57 -5.88 -12.05 -18.68
C LEU A 57 -6.68 -12.13 -19.98
N LYS A 58 -6.24 -12.88 -21.00
CA LYS A 58 -6.99 -13.12 -22.25
C LYS A 58 -8.24 -13.98 -22.02
N LYS A 59 -8.17 -14.99 -21.16
CA LYS A 59 -9.32 -15.87 -20.82
C LYS A 59 -10.36 -15.13 -19.96
N TRP A 60 -9.92 -14.12 -19.20
CA TRP A 60 -10.80 -13.24 -18.42
C TRP A 60 -11.40 -12.10 -19.25
N ALA A 61 -10.62 -11.48 -20.15
CA ALA A 61 -11.09 -10.42 -21.05
C ALA A 61 -12.13 -10.90 -22.08
N GLY A 62 -12.27 -12.21 -22.28
CA GLY A 62 -13.28 -12.82 -23.17
C GLY A 62 -14.63 -13.11 -22.52
N ARG A 63 -14.85 -12.83 -21.23
CA ARG A 63 -16.18 -12.90 -20.62
C ARG A 63 -16.94 -11.59 -20.88
N GLU A 64 -18.25 -11.67 -21.07
CA GLU A 64 -19.18 -10.58 -21.43
C GLU A 64 -19.19 -9.34 -20.50
N GLY A 65 -18.33 -9.28 -19.47
CA GLY A 65 -18.23 -8.17 -18.52
C GLY A 65 -17.04 -7.21 -18.71
N TYR A 66 -16.09 -7.49 -19.63
CA TYR A 66 -14.95 -6.58 -19.85
C TYR A 66 -15.10 -5.80 -21.16
N VAL A 67 -15.26 -4.47 -21.03
CA VAL A 67 -15.32 -3.57 -22.19
C VAL A 67 -14.01 -2.78 -22.26
N PRO A 68 -13.14 -3.01 -23.26
CA PRO A 68 -12.00 -2.14 -23.48
C PRO A 68 -12.50 -0.73 -23.86
N VAL A 69 -12.08 0.27 -23.09
CA VAL A 69 -12.36 1.69 -23.38
C VAL A 69 -11.34 2.16 -24.42
N SER A 70 -11.61 1.85 -25.68
CA SER A 70 -10.87 2.35 -26.85
C SER A 70 -11.82 3.20 -27.71
N GLY A 71 -11.37 4.39 -28.14
CA GLY A 71 -12.16 5.29 -29.01
C GLY A 71 -13.24 6.10 -28.26
N ASN A 72 -14.33 6.45 -28.95
CA ASN A 72 -15.43 7.27 -28.41
C ASN A 72 -16.41 6.41 -27.58
N LYS A 73 -16.01 6.01 -26.38
CA LYS A 73 -16.91 5.38 -25.39
C LYS A 73 -16.98 6.26 -24.15
N ASN A 74 -18.19 6.60 -23.73
CA ASN A 74 -18.43 7.36 -22.50
C ASN A 74 -18.68 6.41 -21.33
N MET A 75 -18.22 6.81 -20.14
CA MET A 75 -18.58 6.15 -18.90
C MET A 75 -20.05 6.48 -18.61
N SER A 76 -20.92 5.47 -18.49
CA SER A 76 -22.36 5.68 -18.24
C SER A 76 -22.70 5.84 -16.75
N LEU A 77 -21.72 5.62 -15.87
CA LEU A 77 -21.88 5.78 -14.43
C LEU A 77 -21.72 7.26 -14.05
N HIS A 78 -22.76 7.85 -13.49
CA HIS A 78 -22.77 9.21 -12.98
C HIS A 78 -23.53 9.23 -11.65
N CYS A 79 -23.03 9.98 -10.66
CA CYS A 79 -23.56 10.03 -9.30
C CYS A 79 -23.52 11.46 -8.78
N HIS A 80 -24.48 11.85 -7.93
CA HIS A 80 -24.47 13.19 -7.35
C HIS A 80 -23.42 13.28 -6.24
N ASP A 81 -23.40 12.33 -5.30
CA ASP A 81 -22.50 12.35 -4.14
C ASP A 81 -21.54 11.15 -4.13
N CYS A 82 -20.25 11.45 -4.26
CA CYS A 82 -19.19 10.46 -4.29
C CYS A 82 -18.27 10.53 -3.07
N ALA A 83 -17.98 9.36 -2.48
CA ALA A 83 -16.88 9.19 -1.52
C ALA A 83 -15.67 8.54 -2.21
N LEU A 84 -14.58 9.30 -2.36
CA LEU A 84 -13.29 8.78 -2.82
C LEU A 84 -12.44 8.41 -1.62
N VAL A 85 -12.30 7.11 -1.36
CA VAL A 85 -11.53 6.59 -0.23
C VAL A 85 -10.11 6.25 -0.66
N THR A 86 -9.13 7.02 -0.18
CA THR A 86 -7.72 6.73 -0.46
C THR A 86 -7.21 5.54 0.35
N SER A 87 -6.00 5.08 0.01
CA SER A 87 -5.35 3.98 0.73
C SER A 87 -4.55 4.43 1.95
N SER A 88 -4.48 5.74 2.27
CA SER A 88 -3.64 6.26 3.36
C SER A 88 -4.11 5.81 4.75
N SER A 89 -3.19 5.68 5.69
CA SER A 89 -3.52 5.39 7.10
C SER A 89 -4.25 6.51 7.83
N HIS A 90 -4.34 7.70 7.23
CA HIS A 90 -5.07 8.83 7.82
C HIS A 90 -6.59 8.60 7.98
N VAL A 91 -7.14 7.57 7.33
CA VAL A 91 -8.52 7.12 7.55
C VAL A 91 -8.72 6.35 8.85
N LEU A 92 -7.66 5.80 9.45
CA LEU A 92 -7.77 4.95 10.64
C LEU A 92 -8.17 5.76 11.88
N GLY A 93 -9.07 5.20 12.69
CA GLY A 93 -9.61 5.80 13.90
C GLY A 93 -10.51 7.01 13.66
N THR A 94 -11.00 7.19 12.43
CA THR A 94 -11.87 8.31 12.07
C THR A 94 -13.34 8.01 12.32
N GLY A 95 -13.74 6.74 12.35
CA GLY A 95 -15.15 6.34 12.44
C GLY A 95 -15.97 6.73 11.20
N ALA A 96 -15.32 7.06 10.08
CA ALA A 96 -15.98 7.59 8.89
C ALA A 96 -16.75 6.55 8.07
N GLY A 97 -16.70 5.26 8.44
CA GLY A 97 -17.21 4.18 7.61
C GLY A 97 -18.70 4.29 7.27
N GLU A 98 -19.53 4.64 8.25
CA GLU A 98 -20.97 4.84 8.05
C GLU A 98 -21.27 6.05 7.16
N GLU A 99 -20.48 7.12 7.27
CA GLU A 99 -20.61 8.29 6.40
C GLU A 99 -20.22 7.98 4.96
N ILE A 100 -19.14 7.20 4.77
CA ILE A 100 -18.69 6.74 3.45
C ILE A 100 -19.79 5.90 2.79
N ASP A 101 -20.35 4.93 3.53
CA ASP A 101 -21.34 3.99 2.97
C ASP A 101 -22.69 4.65 2.66
N ARG A 102 -22.98 5.83 3.23
CA ARG A 102 -24.14 6.66 2.86
C ARG A 102 -24.01 7.38 1.52
N SER A 103 -22.80 7.46 0.96
CA SER A 103 -22.59 8.11 -0.34
C SER A 103 -23.16 7.25 -1.47
N GLU A 104 -23.72 7.89 -2.49
CA GLU A 104 -24.30 7.18 -3.65
C GLU A 104 -23.25 6.30 -4.34
N CYS A 105 -22.07 6.87 -4.55
CA CYS A 105 -20.95 6.16 -5.15
C CYS A 105 -19.72 6.15 -4.25
N VAL A 106 -19.20 4.96 -3.96
CA VAL A 106 -17.94 4.79 -3.20
C VAL A 106 -16.84 4.32 -4.15
N ILE A 107 -15.82 5.17 -4.32
CA ILE A 107 -14.69 4.95 -5.21
C ILE A 107 -13.48 4.50 -4.40
N ARG A 108 -12.91 3.34 -4.76
CA ARG A 108 -11.72 2.75 -4.13
C ARG A 108 -10.62 2.47 -5.15
N MET A 109 -9.40 2.22 -4.65
CA MET A 109 -8.23 2.02 -5.49
C MET A 109 -7.53 0.70 -5.18
N ASN A 110 -7.00 0.07 -6.23
CA ASN A 110 -6.07 -1.06 -6.15
C ASN A 110 -6.57 -2.19 -5.23
N ASP A 111 -5.67 -2.73 -4.39
CA ASP A 111 -5.89 -3.79 -3.41
C ASP A 111 -6.21 -3.26 -2.00
N ALA A 112 -6.82 -2.07 -1.88
CA ALA A 112 -7.22 -1.51 -0.60
C ALA A 112 -8.49 -2.23 -0.06
N PRO A 113 -8.41 -3.00 1.05
CA PRO A 113 -9.50 -3.84 1.52
C PRO A 113 -10.47 -3.08 2.43
N THR A 114 -11.73 -3.51 2.48
CA THR A 114 -12.68 -3.01 3.50
C THR A 114 -12.74 -3.92 4.72
N MET A 115 -12.48 -5.22 4.52
CA MET A 115 -12.58 -6.23 5.57
C MET A 115 -11.60 -5.95 6.71
N GLY A 116 -12.12 -5.84 7.93
CA GLY A 116 -11.34 -5.51 9.14
C GLY A 116 -11.07 -4.01 9.33
N PHE A 117 -11.62 -3.15 8.46
CA PHE A 117 -11.47 -1.69 8.50
C PHE A 117 -12.81 -0.96 8.36
N GLU A 118 -13.94 -1.67 8.41
CA GLU A 118 -15.26 -1.18 8.03
C GLU A 118 -15.67 0.06 8.83
N SER A 119 -15.31 0.14 10.11
CA SER A 119 -15.61 1.31 10.96
C SER A 119 -15.02 2.61 10.43
N ASP A 120 -13.89 2.54 9.74
CA ASP A 120 -13.13 3.69 9.28
C ASP A 120 -13.26 3.92 7.78
N VAL A 121 -13.35 2.85 7.00
CA VAL A 121 -13.32 2.94 5.52
C VAL A 121 -14.64 2.55 4.88
N GLY A 122 -15.63 2.09 5.65
CA GLY A 122 -16.90 1.59 5.13
C GLY A 122 -16.75 0.22 4.48
N ASN A 123 -17.87 -0.36 4.05
CA ASN A 123 -17.93 -1.67 3.42
C ASN A 123 -18.44 -1.63 1.97
N HIS A 124 -19.07 -0.53 1.54
CA HIS A 124 -19.60 -0.36 0.20
C HIS A 124 -18.50 0.00 -0.81
N THR A 125 -18.60 -0.51 -2.04
CA THR A 125 -17.75 -0.13 -3.18
C THR A 125 -18.58 -0.14 -4.46
N THR A 126 -18.64 1.01 -5.14
CA THR A 126 -19.34 1.16 -6.43
C THR A 126 -18.37 1.11 -7.60
N LEU A 127 -17.20 1.75 -7.43
CA LEU A 127 -16.15 1.81 -8.44
C LEU A 127 -14.79 1.46 -7.83
N ARG A 128 -14.02 0.61 -8.51
CA ARG A 128 -12.63 0.31 -8.13
C ARG A 128 -11.66 0.52 -9.30
N VAL A 129 -10.72 1.45 -9.12
CA VAL A 129 -9.68 1.75 -10.11
C VAL A 129 -8.39 1.00 -9.75
N VAL A 130 -7.93 0.11 -10.63
CA VAL A 130 -6.84 -0.83 -10.37
C VAL A 130 -5.70 -0.60 -11.35
N ALA A 131 -4.53 -0.20 -10.86
CA ALA A 131 -3.33 -0.10 -11.70
C ALA A 131 -2.82 -1.48 -12.12
N HIS A 132 -2.12 -1.53 -13.26
CA HIS A 132 -1.47 -2.74 -13.78
C HIS A 132 -0.63 -3.50 -12.72
N SER A 133 0.04 -2.76 -11.82
CA SER A 133 0.85 -3.32 -10.74
C SER A 133 0.04 -4.01 -9.64
N SER A 134 -1.27 -3.80 -9.58
CA SER A 134 -2.19 -4.32 -8.56
C SER A 134 -3.16 -5.38 -9.10
N VAL A 135 -3.26 -5.54 -10.42
CA VAL A 135 -4.18 -6.49 -11.09
C VAL A 135 -4.08 -7.89 -10.48
N PHE A 136 -2.87 -8.45 -10.38
CA PHE A 136 -2.68 -9.81 -9.87
C PHE A 136 -3.11 -9.96 -8.40
N ARG A 137 -2.92 -8.93 -7.57
CA ARG A 137 -3.32 -8.99 -6.15
C ARG A 137 -4.84 -8.98 -6.00
N VAL A 138 -5.50 -8.16 -6.80
CA VAL A 138 -6.97 -8.05 -6.83
C VAL A 138 -7.61 -9.32 -7.38
N VAL A 139 -7.15 -9.81 -8.54
CA VAL A 139 -7.76 -10.96 -9.23
C VAL A 139 -7.56 -12.28 -8.48
N ARG A 140 -6.50 -12.42 -7.68
CA ARG A 140 -6.28 -13.60 -6.84
C ARG A 140 -7.20 -13.68 -5.62
N ARG A 141 -7.92 -12.61 -5.29
CA ARG A 141 -8.86 -12.56 -4.16
C ARG A 141 -10.21 -11.99 -4.59
N PRO A 142 -10.94 -12.70 -5.46
CA PRO A 142 -12.19 -12.21 -6.02
C PRO A 142 -13.23 -11.93 -4.93
N ASN A 143 -13.38 -12.78 -3.92
CA ASN A 143 -14.37 -12.56 -2.85
C ASN A 143 -14.09 -11.31 -2.01
N GLU A 144 -12.84 -10.85 -1.96
CA GLU A 144 -12.44 -9.66 -1.20
C GLU A 144 -12.66 -8.37 -2.01
N PHE A 145 -12.44 -8.41 -3.33
CA PHE A 145 -12.36 -7.21 -4.16
C PHE A 145 -13.29 -7.14 -5.38
N LEU A 146 -13.84 -8.28 -5.84
CA LEU A 146 -14.58 -8.42 -7.11
C LEU A 146 -16.01 -8.97 -6.95
N GLN A 147 -16.20 -9.95 -6.06
CA GLN A 147 -17.41 -10.76 -5.93
C GLN A 147 -17.91 -10.70 -4.49
N ARG A 148 -18.31 -9.49 -4.06
CA ARG A 148 -19.07 -9.36 -2.82
C ARG A 148 -20.55 -9.52 -3.13
N THR A 149 -21.21 -10.40 -2.40
CA THR A 149 -22.60 -10.83 -2.64
C THR A 149 -23.60 -9.67 -2.71
N ASP A 150 -23.30 -8.55 -2.03
CA ASP A 150 -24.18 -7.40 -1.90
C ASP A 150 -23.75 -6.20 -2.78
N SER A 151 -22.71 -6.34 -3.59
CA SER A 151 -22.19 -5.25 -4.42
C SER A 151 -21.63 -5.76 -5.75
N ASN A 152 -22.09 -5.19 -6.87
CA ASN A 152 -21.53 -5.41 -8.20
C ASN A 152 -20.70 -4.18 -8.62
N PRO A 153 -19.46 -4.03 -8.12
CA PRO A 153 -18.65 -2.85 -8.42
C PRO A 153 -18.24 -2.83 -9.89
N VAL A 154 -18.20 -1.63 -10.48
CA VAL A 154 -17.49 -1.37 -11.73
C VAL A 154 -15.99 -1.39 -11.45
N ILE A 155 -15.20 -2.04 -12.31
CA ILE A 155 -13.77 -2.18 -12.11
C ILE A 155 -13.02 -1.72 -13.34
N ILE A 156 -12.16 -0.71 -13.15
CA ILE A 156 -11.36 -0.12 -14.22
C ILE A 156 -9.91 -0.53 -14.01
N PHE A 157 -9.40 -1.34 -14.93
CA PHE A 157 -7.97 -1.66 -14.99
C PHE A 157 -7.24 -0.65 -15.87
N TRP A 158 -6.18 -0.04 -15.36
CA TRP A 158 -5.43 0.99 -16.08
C TRP A 158 -3.90 0.80 -15.98
N GLY A 159 -3.20 1.29 -16.99
CA GLY A 159 -1.74 1.17 -17.12
C GLY A 159 -1.31 1.16 -18.58
N PRO A 160 0.00 1.15 -18.86
CA PRO A 160 0.48 1.33 -20.21
C PRO A 160 0.08 0.12 -21.10
N PRO A 161 -0.20 0.35 -22.40
CA PRO A 161 -0.69 -0.70 -23.30
C PRO A 161 0.24 -1.92 -23.37
N ASN A 162 1.55 -1.70 -23.25
CA ASN A 162 2.55 -2.76 -23.19
C ASN A 162 2.54 -3.60 -21.90
N LYS A 163 1.71 -3.27 -20.92
CA LYS A 163 1.50 -4.03 -19.68
C LYS A 163 0.06 -4.56 -19.54
N ILE A 164 -0.85 -4.21 -20.47
CA ILE A 164 -2.29 -4.54 -20.40
C ILE A 164 -2.84 -5.16 -21.71
N GLY A 165 -2.11 -5.09 -22.84
CA GLY A 165 -2.56 -5.58 -24.16
C GLY A 165 -1.89 -6.85 -24.71
N LYS A 166 -2.45 -7.39 -25.82
CA LYS A 166 -1.98 -8.63 -26.52
C LYS A 166 -0.60 -8.50 -27.17
N GLU A 167 -0.15 -7.29 -27.51
CA GLU A 167 1.15 -7.02 -28.14
C GLU A 167 2.04 -6.17 -27.22
N ALA A 168 2.38 -6.74 -26.07
CA ALA A 168 3.32 -6.15 -25.11
C ALA A 168 4.77 -6.11 -25.67
N LYS A 169 5.01 -5.34 -26.74
CA LYS A 169 6.34 -4.94 -27.18
C LYS A 169 6.55 -3.48 -26.78
N GLY A 170 7.40 -3.29 -25.79
CA GLY A 170 7.58 -2.02 -25.11
C GLY A 170 8.15 -0.94 -26.02
N THR A 171 7.47 0.21 -26.03
CA THR A 171 8.13 1.47 -26.35
C THR A 171 8.17 2.28 -25.05
N LEU A 172 9.37 2.50 -24.53
CA LEU A 172 9.62 3.25 -23.29
C LEU A 172 9.44 4.75 -23.62
N GLN A 173 8.26 5.30 -23.34
CA GLN A 173 8.02 6.73 -23.55
C GLN A 173 8.72 7.55 -22.47
N LYS A 174 9.35 8.64 -22.90
CA LYS A 174 10.16 9.61 -22.13
C LYS A 174 9.34 10.42 -21.12
N SER A 175 8.58 9.80 -20.22
CA SER A 175 8.11 10.50 -19.01
C SER A 175 9.06 10.15 -17.86
N HIS A 176 9.70 11.16 -17.28
CA HIS A 176 10.58 10.99 -16.13
C HIS A 176 9.81 10.70 -14.82
N SER A 177 8.49 10.51 -14.89
CA SER A 177 7.59 10.13 -13.79
C SER A 177 6.27 9.57 -14.35
N TRP A 178 5.59 8.74 -13.56
CA TRP A 178 4.26 8.20 -13.88
C TRP A 178 3.21 8.83 -12.97
N LEU A 179 2.03 9.15 -13.52
CA LEU A 179 0.88 9.56 -12.72
C LEU A 179 0.41 8.40 -11.83
N SER A 180 -0.02 8.68 -10.61
CA SER A 180 -0.49 7.65 -9.67
C SER A 180 -1.91 7.17 -9.99
N THR A 181 -2.32 6.02 -9.43
CA THR A 181 -3.73 5.60 -9.48
C THR A 181 -4.65 6.68 -8.91
N GLY A 182 -4.20 7.42 -7.90
CA GLY A 182 -4.95 8.53 -7.31
C GLY A 182 -5.24 9.64 -8.31
N TRP A 183 -4.28 9.97 -9.18
CA TRP A 183 -4.50 10.94 -10.26
C TRP A 183 -5.60 10.49 -11.22
N PHE A 184 -5.50 9.27 -11.76
CA PHE A 184 -6.51 8.75 -12.68
C PHE A 184 -7.88 8.64 -12.02
N THR A 185 -7.92 8.22 -10.75
CA THR A 185 -9.16 8.13 -9.99
C THR A 185 -9.79 9.50 -9.77
N MET A 186 -9.00 10.54 -9.51
CA MET A 186 -9.50 11.91 -9.38
C MET A 186 -10.09 12.43 -10.70
N VAL A 187 -9.42 12.18 -11.83
CA VAL A 187 -9.95 12.56 -13.16
C VAL A 187 -11.28 11.85 -13.43
N ILE A 188 -11.37 10.55 -13.14
CA ILE A 188 -12.62 9.79 -13.28
C ILE A 188 -13.71 10.34 -12.35
N ALA A 189 -13.37 10.64 -11.09
CA ALA A 189 -14.31 11.20 -10.12
C ALA A 189 -14.87 12.55 -10.59
N ILE A 190 -14.04 13.45 -11.13
CA ILE A 190 -14.47 14.76 -11.66
C ILE A 190 -15.46 14.61 -12.81
N GLU A 191 -15.28 13.61 -13.67
CA GLU A 191 -16.20 13.36 -14.80
C GLU A 191 -17.53 12.74 -14.35
N MET A 192 -17.50 11.89 -13.33
CA MET A 192 -18.65 11.07 -12.95
C MET A 192 -19.45 11.60 -11.75
N CYS A 193 -18.95 12.60 -11.02
CA CYS A 193 -19.52 13.04 -9.74
C CYS A 193 -19.81 14.55 -9.73
N ASP A 194 -20.97 14.95 -9.21
CA ASP A 194 -21.24 16.36 -8.94
C ASP A 194 -20.50 16.85 -7.69
N ASN A 195 -20.48 16.05 -6.62
CA ASN A 195 -19.82 16.33 -5.35
C ASN A 195 -18.84 15.20 -4.99
N ILE A 196 -17.61 15.56 -4.67
CA ILE A 196 -16.54 14.60 -4.38
C ILE A 196 -16.02 14.84 -2.97
N LYS A 197 -16.19 13.87 -2.09
CA LYS A 197 -15.59 13.88 -0.75
C LYS A 197 -14.44 12.89 -0.69
N VAL A 198 -13.24 13.38 -0.40
CA VAL A 198 -11.99 12.61 -0.44
C VAL A 198 -11.53 12.27 0.98
N TYR A 199 -11.40 10.99 1.28
CA TYR A 199 -11.01 10.49 2.61
C TYR A 199 -9.55 10.03 2.64
N GLY A 200 -8.81 10.42 3.69
CA GLY A 200 -7.46 9.94 3.94
C GLY A 200 -6.38 10.64 3.13
N MET A 201 -6.64 11.81 2.54
CA MET A 201 -5.61 12.51 1.78
C MET A 201 -5.06 13.68 2.59
N VAL A 202 -3.76 13.68 2.88
CA VAL A 202 -3.08 14.81 3.54
C VAL A 202 -2.82 15.96 2.55
N PRO A 203 -2.74 17.23 3.02
CA PRO A 203 -2.39 18.35 2.15
C PRO A 203 -0.97 18.25 1.59
N PRO A 204 -0.66 18.90 0.45
CA PRO A 204 0.65 18.78 -0.21
C PRO A 204 1.83 19.22 0.66
N ASN A 205 1.61 20.14 1.62
CA ASN A 205 2.64 20.64 2.53
C ASN A 205 2.72 19.85 3.86
N TYR A 206 1.94 18.78 4.04
CA TYR A 206 1.88 18.03 5.29
C TYR A 206 3.24 17.56 5.78
N CYS A 207 3.99 16.86 4.91
CA CYS A 207 5.30 16.31 5.24
C CYS A 207 6.42 17.36 5.39
N LEU A 208 6.19 18.59 4.92
CA LEU A 208 7.14 19.70 5.08
C LEU A 208 6.91 20.44 6.41
N LYS A 209 5.67 20.44 6.92
CA LYS A 209 5.28 21.19 8.13
C LYS A 209 5.48 20.43 9.43
N LYS A 210 5.59 19.09 9.40
CA LYS A 210 5.73 18.24 10.59
C LYS A 210 7.00 17.37 10.55
N PRO A 211 8.21 17.97 10.63
CA PRO A 211 9.41 17.18 10.85
C PRO A 211 9.33 16.55 12.26
N GLY A 212 9.09 15.23 12.34
CA GLY A 212 9.08 14.47 13.60
C GLY A 212 7.71 14.02 14.13
N SER A 213 6.62 14.08 13.33
CA SER A 213 5.37 13.43 13.74
C SER A 213 5.52 11.91 13.84
N LYS A 214 4.74 11.28 14.74
CA LYS A 214 4.61 9.82 14.88
C LYS A 214 4.59 9.13 13.51
N LYS A 215 5.43 8.10 13.34
CA LYS A 215 5.50 7.29 12.11
C LYS A 215 4.09 6.90 11.67
N MET A 216 3.72 7.28 10.44
CA MET A 216 2.41 6.98 9.87
C MET A 216 2.60 5.98 8.73
N PRO A 217 2.03 4.78 8.79
CA PRO A 217 2.16 3.83 7.68
C PRO A 217 1.56 4.39 6.40
N TYR A 218 2.18 4.11 5.27
CA TYR A 218 1.71 4.58 3.96
C TYR A 218 0.31 4.07 3.59
N HIS A 219 -0.04 2.86 4.04
CA HIS A 219 -1.36 2.27 3.79
C HIS A 219 -2.04 1.82 5.08
N TYR A 220 -3.35 2.06 5.21
CA TYR A 220 -4.11 1.67 6.41
C TYR A 220 -4.07 0.17 6.69
N TYR A 221 -4.00 -0.64 5.63
CA TYR A 221 -3.99 -2.10 5.69
C TYR A 221 -2.58 -2.71 5.76
N LYS A 222 -1.54 -1.87 5.92
CA LYS A 222 -0.15 -2.31 6.09
C LYS A 222 0.49 -1.56 7.26
N PRO A 223 0.15 -1.89 8.52
CA PRO A 223 0.66 -1.17 9.70
C PRO A 223 2.19 -1.27 9.84
N ARG A 224 2.81 -2.33 9.32
CA ARG A 224 4.28 -2.49 9.26
C ARG A 224 4.89 -1.95 7.95
N GLY A 225 4.11 -1.22 7.15
CA GLY A 225 4.53 -0.64 5.89
C GLY A 225 5.54 0.50 6.03
N PRO A 226 5.99 1.06 4.89
CA PRO A 226 6.88 2.22 4.89
C PRO A 226 6.16 3.43 5.49
N ASP A 227 6.93 4.39 6.00
CA ASP A 227 6.38 5.67 6.46
C ASP A 227 5.83 6.48 5.27
N GLU A 228 4.67 7.10 5.45
CA GLU A 228 3.98 7.86 4.42
C GLU A 228 4.83 9.02 3.90
N CYS A 229 5.37 9.84 4.80
CA CYS A 229 6.11 11.02 4.41
C CYS A 229 7.47 10.68 3.79
N LEU A 230 8.16 9.67 4.31
CA LEU A 230 9.36 9.15 3.65
C LEU A 230 9.05 8.64 2.23
N THR A 231 7.94 7.92 2.06
CA THR A 231 7.50 7.41 0.75
C THR A 231 7.22 8.56 -0.22
N TYR A 232 6.49 9.60 0.23
CA TYR A 232 6.20 10.78 -0.59
C TYR A 232 7.46 11.54 -0.99
N LEU A 233 8.33 11.87 -0.03
CA LEU A 233 9.55 12.65 -0.30
C LEU A 233 10.53 11.89 -1.20
N GLN A 234 10.66 10.57 -1.03
CA GLN A 234 11.52 9.74 -1.88
C GLN A 234 11.00 9.67 -3.32
N ASN A 235 9.68 9.53 -3.50
CA ASN A 235 9.06 9.54 -4.82
C ASN A 235 9.13 10.93 -5.47
N GLU A 236 8.91 11.99 -4.69
CA GLU A 236 8.96 13.37 -5.15
C GLU A 236 10.38 13.82 -5.55
N SER A 237 11.43 13.28 -4.93
CA SER A 237 12.83 13.60 -5.25
C SER A 237 13.43 12.70 -6.34
N GLY A 238 12.72 11.64 -6.75
CA GLY A 238 13.15 10.72 -7.80
C GLY A 238 13.53 11.46 -9.10
N ARG A 239 14.70 11.18 -9.65
CA ARG A 239 15.18 11.79 -10.92
C ARG A 239 15.04 10.86 -12.13
N ARG A 240 15.01 9.54 -11.90
CA ARG A 240 14.91 8.48 -12.91
C ARG A 240 14.16 7.28 -12.31
N GLY A 241 13.41 6.55 -13.14
CA GLY A 241 12.69 5.34 -12.75
C GLY A 241 11.17 5.52 -12.67
N ASN A 242 10.48 4.47 -12.22
CA ASN A 242 9.02 4.46 -12.09
C ASN A 242 8.61 5.03 -10.72
N HIS A 243 8.66 6.36 -10.58
CA HIS A 243 8.19 7.06 -9.38
C HIS A 243 7.01 7.98 -9.70
N HIS A 244 6.20 8.24 -8.68
CA HIS A 244 5.07 9.17 -8.75
C HIS A 244 5.46 10.54 -8.18
N ARG A 245 4.76 11.60 -8.58
CA ARG A 245 4.93 12.93 -7.96
C ARG A 245 3.78 13.21 -7.00
N PHE A 246 3.69 12.43 -5.93
CA PHE A 246 2.54 12.47 -5.02
C PHE A 246 2.28 13.84 -4.40
N ILE A 247 3.31 14.66 -4.16
CA ILE A 247 3.15 16.00 -3.61
C ILE A 247 2.68 16.94 -4.73
N THR A 248 3.29 16.87 -5.90
CA THR A 248 2.87 17.67 -7.07
C THR A 248 1.43 17.36 -7.49
N GLU A 249 1.02 16.09 -7.51
CA GLU A 249 -0.36 15.68 -7.80
C GLU A 249 -1.35 16.32 -6.81
N LYS A 250 -1.04 16.29 -5.50
CA LYS A 250 -1.86 16.93 -4.47
C LYS A 250 -1.93 18.45 -4.62
N GLN A 251 -0.87 19.12 -5.12
CA GLN A 251 -0.93 20.55 -5.43
C GLN A 251 -1.91 20.85 -6.57
N VAL A 252 -2.03 19.95 -7.55
CA VAL A 252 -3.05 20.06 -8.59
C VAL A 252 -4.43 19.83 -7.99
N PHE A 253 -4.61 18.81 -7.15
CA PHE A 253 -5.90 18.55 -6.50
C PHE A 253 -6.35 19.73 -5.63
N ALA A 254 -5.42 20.41 -4.95
CA ALA A 254 -5.68 21.65 -4.21
C ALA A 254 -6.26 22.77 -5.10
N ARG A 255 -5.80 22.85 -6.36
CA ARG A 255 -6.30 23.81 -7.34
C ARG A 255 -7.64 23.38 -7.91
N TRP A 256 -7.81 22.08 -8.19
CA TRP A 256 -9.07 21.52 -8.66
C TRP A 256 -10.19 21.66 -7.65
N ALA A 257 -9.93 21.54 -6.34
CA ALA A 257 -10.94 21.77 -5.31
C ALA A 257 -11.47 23.21 -5.25
N LYS A 258 -10.81 24.17 -5.92
CA LYS A 258 -11.33 25.53 -6.10
C LYS A 258 -12.23 25.69 -7.32
N GLN A 259 -12.19 24.72 -8.23
CA GLN A 259 -12.89 24.75 -9.51
C GLN A 259 -14.04 23.73 -9.57
N TYR A 260 -13.87 22.59 -8.91
CA TYR A 260 -14.83 21.49 -8.82
C TYR A 260 -15.24 21.31 -7.36
N ASN A 261 -16.40 20.70 -7.11
CA ASN A 261 -16.91 20.51 -5.74
C ASN A 261 -16.19 19.34 -5.04
N ILE A 262 -14.92 19.54 -4.71
CA ILE A 262 -14.06 18.56 -4.05
C ILE A 262 -13.79 18.99 -2.62
N THR A 263 -14.14 18.15 -1.66
CA THR A 263 -13.87 18.36 -0.22
C THR A 263 -12.92 17.29 0.28
N PHE A 264 -11.78 17.68 0.87
CA PHE A 264 -10.91 16.75 1.57
C PHE A 264 -11.32 16.61 3.03
N THR A 265 -11.39 15.38 3.51
CA THR A 265 -11.71 15.06 4.89
C THR A 265 -10.77 13.98 5.44
N HIS A 266 -10.56 14.04 6.75
CA HIS A 266 -9.68 13.15 7.49
C HIS A 266 -8.27 12.98 6.86
N PRO A 267 -7.44 14.04 6.84
CA PRO A 267 -7.65 15.38 7.39
C PRO A 267 -8.34 16.37 6.43
N LYS A 268 -8.89 17.45 6.98
CA LYS A 268 -9.53 18.54 6.20
C LYS A 268 -8.47 19.52 5.66
N TRP A 269 -8.60 19.93 4.39
CA TRP A 269 -7.81 20.99 3.76
C TRP A 269 -8.39 21.41 2.40
#